data_AF-A0A517SRR6-F1
#
_entry.id   AF-A0A517SRR6-F1
#
_cell.length_a   1.000
_cell.length_b   1.000
_cell.length_c   1.000
_cell.angle_alpha   90.00
_cell.angle_beta   90.00
_cell.angle_gamma   90.00
#
_symmetry.space_group_name_H-M   'P 1'
#
loop_
_entity.id
_entity.type
_entity.pdbx_description
1 polymer ?
#
loop_
_entity_poly.entity_id
_entity_poly.type
_entity_poly.pdbx_seq_one_letter_code
_entity_poly.pdbx_strand_id
1 'polypeptide(L)'
;MATATAEPIDFKISPDDQDEHSFVSVWNIASATCEGDQEKTRALASKLLNFLCKRDCDFVVCSSSGVEYLDEKFELDKKILYDWKPESEYVDIITQHAEVPGRAFMSFLTTHKFNPSTKYNPRRADRELWFRERWCVG
;
A
#
# COMPACT_ATOMS: atom_id res chain seq x y z
N MET A 1 27.53 -1.92 -17.65
CA MET A 1 26.60 -1.61 -16.55
C MET A 1 25.57 -2.73 -16.52
N ALA A 2 25.54 -3.55 -15.47
CA ALA A 2 24.58 -4.65 -15.36
C ALA A 2 23.20 -4.06 -15.04
N THR A 3 22.30 -4.09 -16.02
CA THR A 3 20.87 -3.93 -15.78
C THR A 3 20.42 -5.10 -14.92
N ALA A 4 20.21 -4.86 -13.62
CA ALA A 4 19.50 -5.80 -12.78
C ALA A 4 18.08 -5.97 -13.37
N THR A 5 17.89 -7.05 -14.11
CA THR A 5 16.58 -7.58 -14.44
C THR A 5 15.92 -7.94 -13.11
N ALA A 6 15.13 -7.01 -12.56
CA ALA A 6 14.29 -7.31 -11.43
C ALA A 6 13.38 -8.47 -11.84
N GLU A 7 13.52 -9.61 -11.18
CA GLU A 7 12.63 -10.73 -11.40
C GLU A 7 11.20 -10.26 -11.15
N PRO A 8 10.25 -10.60 -12.04
CA PRO A 8 8.86 -10.24 -11.84
C PRO A 8 8.40 -10.87 -10.51
N ILE A 9 7.97 -10.04 -9.55
CA ILE A 9 7.28 -10.55 -8.38
C ILE A 9 5.97 -11.15 -8.87
N ASP A 10 5.77 -12.42 -8.53
CA ASP A 10 4.49 -13.08 -8.65
C ASP A 10 3.64 -12.70 -7.43
N PHE A 11 2.84 -11.65 -7.58
CA PHE A 11 1.95 -11.23 -6.51
C PHE A 11 0.83 -12.25 -6.33
N LYS A 12 0.63 -12.66 -5.08
CA LYS A 12 -0.44 -13.59 -4.71
C LYS A 12 -1.61 -12.79 -4.14
N ILE A 13 -2.81 -13.04 -4.66
CA ILE A 13 -4.06 -12.54 -4.08
C ILE A 13 -4.87 -13.77 -3.70
N SER A 14 -5.06 -14.00 -2.40
CA SER A 14 -5.90 -15.08 -1.94
C SER A 14 -7.37 -14.77 -2.27
N PRO A 15 -8.14 -15.74 -2.79
CA PRO A 15 -9.59 -15.60 -2.89
C PRO A 15 -10.26 -15.37 -1.53
N ASP A 16 -9.71 -15.95 -0.46
CA ASP A 16 -10.27 -15.85 0.89
C ASP A 16 -10.04 -14.48 1.55
N ASP A 17 -9.06 -13.72 1.04
CA ASP A 17 -8.74 -12.37 1.53
C ASP A 17 -9.49 -11.27 0.73
N GLN A 18 -10.31 -11.68 -0.24
CA GLN A 18 -11.13 -10.77 -1.04
C GLN A 18 -12.54 -10.68 -0.47
N ASP A 19 -13.09 -9.47 -0.47
CA ASP A 19 -14.49 -9.24 -0.13
C ASP A 19 -15.46 -9.65 -1.26
N GLU A 20 -16.76 -9.45 -1.03
CA GLU A 20 -17.82 -9.74 -2.01
C GLU A 20 -17.69 -8.94 -3.32
N HIS A 21 -16.87 -7.89 -3.33
CA HIS A 21 -16.61 -7.01 -4.46
C HIS A 21 -15.20 -7.17 -5.06
N SER A 22 -14.45 -8.20 -4.64
CA SER A 22 -13.07 -8.48 -5.07
C SER A 22 -12.04 -7.40 -4.67
N PHE A 23 -12.34 -6.65 -3.60
CA PHE A 23 -11.37 -5.78 -2.94
C PHE A 23 -10.55 -6.59 -1.95
N VAL A 24 -9.28 -6.19 -1.80
CA VAL A 24 -8.33 -6.79 -0.88
C VAL A 24 -7.42 -5.70 -0.35
N SER A 25 -6.97 -5.83 0.90
CA SER A 25 -6.02 -4.87 1.46
C SER A 25 -4.62 -5.02 0.86
N VAL A 26 -3.89 -3.92 0.72
CA VAL A 26 -2.47 -3.93 0.31
C VAL A 26 -1.65 -4.81 1.25
N TRP A 27 -1.99 -4.83 2.54
CA TRP A 27 -1.37 -5.72 3.52
C TRP A 27 -1.58 -7.19 3.18
N ASN A 28 -2.82 -7.61 2.87
CA ASN A 28 -3.11 -9.02 2.56
C ASN A 28 -2.40 -9.47 1.27
N ILE A 29 -2.34 -8.61 0.25
CA ILE A 29 -1.56 -8.89 -0.96
C ILE A 29 -0.07 -9.09 -0.62
N ALA A 30 0.50 -8.19 0.19
CA ALA A 30 1.89 -8.29 0.59
C ALA A 30 2.15 -9.56 1.44
N SER A 31 1.25 -9.85 2.38
CA SER A 31 1.32 -11.01 3.27
C SER A 31 1.24 -12.31 2.50
N ALA A 32 0.28 -12.46 1.59
CA ALA A 32 0.15 -13.62 0.73
C ALA A 32 1.40 -13.81 -0.15
N THR A 33 1.93 -12.72 -0.71
CA THR A 33 3.15 -12.74 -1.54
C THR A 33 4.39 -13.12 -0.74
N CYS A 34 4.46 -12.72 0.54
CA CYS A 34 5.59 -13.00 1.44
C CYS A 34 5.37 -14.22 2.35
N GLU A 35 4.33 -15.02 2.11
CA GLU A 35 4.00 -16.24 2.86
C GLU A 35 3.84 -15.98 4.37
N GLY A 36 3.29 -14.82 4.73
CA GLY A 36 3.03 -14.42 6.12
C GLY A 36 4.25 -13.94 6.91
N ASP A 37 5.43 -13.83 6.28
CA ASP A 37 6.62 -13.26 6.92
C ASP A 37 6.41 -11.77 7.20
N GLN A 38 6.29 -11.40 8.48
CA GLN A 38 5.90 -10.06 8.90
C GLN A 38 6.88 -8.97 8.42
N GLU A 39 8.20 -9.21 8.51
CA GLU A 39 9.21 -8.23 8.12
C GLU A 39 9.19 -8.01 6.61
N LYS A 40 9.13 -9.10 5.83
CA LYS A 40 9.02 -9.02 4.37
C LYS A 40 7.70 -8.39 3.92
N THR A 41 6.60 -8.74 4.61
CA THR A 41 5.27 -8.17 4.36
C THR A 41 5.28 -6.67 4.55
N ARG A 42 5.76 -6.18 5.70
CA ARG A 42 5.88 -4.75 5.97
C ARG A 42 6.78 -4.06 4.95
N ALA A 43 7.91 -4.68 4.60
CA ALA A 43 8.82 -4.12 3.60
C ALA A 43 8.19 -4.02 2.19
N LEU A 44 7.40 -5.01 1.79
CA LEU A 44 6.68 -5.00 0.51
C LEU A 44 5.51 -4.01 0.54
N ALA A 45 4.69 -4.02 1.60
CA ALA A 45 3.58 -3.11 1.81
C ALA A 45 4.04 -1.65 1.82
N SER A 46 5.17 -1.34 2.48
CA SER A 46 5.82 -0.03 2.44
C SER A 46 6.13 0.40 1.00
N LYS A 47 6.73 -0.48 0.19
CA LYS A 47 7.07 -0.19 -1.21
C LYS A 47 5.84 0.03 -2.06
N LEU A 48 4.80 -0.80 -1.89
CA LEU A 48 3.53 -0.68 -2.58
C LEU A 48 2.85 0.65 -2.24
N LEU A 49 2.71 0.97 -0.95
CA LEU A 49 2.11 2.23 -0.48
C LEU A 49 2.81 3.45 -1.06
N ASN A 50 4.16 3.50 -0.97
CA ASN A 50 4.93 4.59 -1.54
C ASN A 50 4.82 4.67 -3.06
N PHE A 51 4.70 3.53 -3.75
CA PHE A 51 4.51 3.49 -5.20
C PHE A 51 3.14 4.02 -5.62
N LEU A 52 2.06 3.58 -4.95
CA LEU A 52 0.69 4.01 -5.21
C LEU A 52 0.55 5.52 -5.04
N CYS A 53 1.05 6.06 -3.92
CA CYS A 53 1.09 7.49 -3.68
C CYS A 53 1.90 8.23 -4.76
N LYS A 54 3.10 7.75 -5.10
CA LYS A 54 3.96 8.38 -6.12
C LYS A 54 3.35 8.37 -7.53
N ARG A 55 2.41 7.45 -7.79
CA ARG A 55 1.67 7.35 -9.05
C ARG A 55 0.28 7.98 -8.97
N ASP A 56 -0.07 8.62 -7.85
CA ASP A 56 -1.38 9.20 -7.59
C ASP A 56 -2.53 8.23 -7.91
N CYS A 57 -2.41 7.00 -7.38
CA CYS A 57 -3.41 5.96 -7.57
C CYS A 57 -4.76 6.38 -6.98
N ASP A 58 -5.83 6.28 -7.77
CA ASP A 58 -7.16 6.84 -7.47
C ASP A 58 -8.23 5.80 -7.12
N PHE A 59 -7.92 4.51 -7.24
CA PHE A 59 -8.84 3.41 -6.92
C PHE A 59 -8.58 2.75 -5.57
N VAL A 60 -7.69 3.32 -4.74
CA VAL A 60 -7.55 2.83 -3.36
C VAL A 60 -8.71 3.37 -2.55
N VAL A 61 -9.39 2.47 -1.86
CA VAL A 61 -10.55 2.78 -1.02
C VAL A 61 -10.24 2.38 0.41
N CYS A 62 -11.02 2.95 1.32
CA CYS A 62 -10.99 2.63 2.74
C CYS A 62 -12.44 2.59 3.21
N SER A 63 -12.80 1.57 3.98
CA SER A 63 -14.13 1.51 4.61
C SER A 63 -14.36 2.72 5.52
N SER A 64 -15.62 3.12 5.74
CA SER A 64 -15.93 4.26 6.60
C SER A 64 -15.36 4.11 8.01
N SER A 65 -15.44 2.91 8.58
CA SER A 65 -14.81 2.60 9.87
C SER A 65 -13.28 2.65 9.83
N GLY A 66 -12.67 2.30 8.69
CA GLY A 66 -11.23 2.43 8.48
C GLY A 66 -10.79 3.89 8.41
N VAL A 67 -11.56 4.75 7.74
CA VAL A 67 -11.32 6.19 7.67
C VAL A 67 -11.37 6.80 9.06
N GLU A 68 -12.45 6.56 9.81
CA GLU A 68 -12.60 7.05 11.19
C GLU A 68 -11.43 6.59 12.08
N TYR A 69 -11.05 5.32 11.99
CA TYR A 69 -9.92 4.78 12.74
C TYR A 69 -8.58 5.43 12.34
N LEU A 70 -8.33 5.63 11.06
CA LEU A 70 -7.10 6.28 10.58
C LEU A 70 -7.04 7.75 10.99
N ASP A 71 -8.17 8.47 10.99
CA ASP A 71 -8.26 9.84 11.49
C ASP A 71 -7.95 9.91 12.99
N GLU A 72 -8.52 9.01 13.80
CA GLU A 72 -8.19 8.91 15.22
C GLU A 72 -6.69 8.65 15.45
N LYS A 73 -6.08 7.75 14.66
CA LYS A 73 -4.64 7.49 14.73
C LYS A 73 -3.81 8.69 14.29
N PHE A 74 -4.26 9.43 13.29
CA PHE A 74 -3.61 10.64 12.82
C PHE A 74 -3.60 11.74 13.88
N GLU A 75 -4.71 11.96 14.57
CA GLU A 75 -4.81 12.93 15.66
C GLU A 75 -3.86 12.58 16.82
N LEU A 76 -3.62 11.29 17.07
CA LEU A 76 -2.66 10.82 18.08
C LEU A 76 -1.20 10.98 17.63
N ASP A 77 -0.85 10.57 16.41
CA ASP A 77 0.48 10.77 15.84
C ASP A 77 0.44 11.03 14.33
N LYS A 78 0.72 12.28 13.97
CA LYS A 78 0.79 12.75 12.57
C LYS A 78 1.81 12.01 11.71
N LYS A 79 2.78 11.29 12.32
CA LYS A 79 3.74 10.45 11.60
C LYS A 79 3.09 9.36 10.77
N ILE A 80 1.86 8.93 11.11
CA ILE A 80 1.15 7.93 10.33
C ILE A 80 1.09 8.32 8.84
N LEU A 81 0.90 9.60 8.51
CA LEU A 81 0.82 10.06 7.12
C LEU A 81 2.17 10.12 6.38
N TYR A 82 3.30 9.91 7.04
CA TYR A 82 4.60 10.10 6.38
C TYR A 82 5.74 9.16 6.76
N ASP A 83 5.67 8.41 7.86
CA ASP A 83 6.72 7.46 8.26
C ASP A 83 6.45 6.06 7.66
N TRP A 84 6.53 5.94 6.34
CA TRP A 84 6.27 4.69 5.63
C TRP A 84 7.54 3.92 5.28
N LYS A 85 8.52 3.91 6.17
CA LYS A 85 9.73 3.09 6.03
C LYS A 85 9.42 1.62 6.36
N PRO A 86 10.17 0.65 5.81
CA PRO A 86 9.96 -0.78 6.04
C PRO A 86 9.96 -1.21 7.51
N GLU A 87 10.52 -0.41 8.41
CA GLU A 87 10.61 -0.71 9.84
C GLU A 87 9.49 -0.06 10.66
N SER A 88 8.62 0.74 10.03
CA SER A 88 7.57 1.48 10.74
C SER A 88 6.27 0.70 10.79
N GLU A 89 5.73 0.54 12.00
CA GLU A 89 4.42 -0.06 12.24
C GLU A 89 3.26 0.76 11.63
N TYR A 90 3.50 2.04 11.31
CA TYR A 90 2.52 2.86 10.60
C TYR A 90 2.21 2.31 9.20
N VAL A 91 3.13 1.56 8.59
CA VAL A 91 2.89 0.85 7.33
C VAL A 91 1.80 -0.21 7.54
N ASP A 92 1.90 -1.00 8.60
CA ASP A 92 0.95 -2.07 8.93
C ASP A 92 -0.43 -1.47 9.11
N ILE A 93 -0.53 -0.42 9.92
CA ILE A 93 -1.78 0.27 10.23
C ILE A 93 -2.45 0.77 8.95
N ILE A 94 -1.73 1.52 8.11
CA ILE A 94 -2.32 2.08 6.89
C ILE A 94 -2.70 0.98 5.89
N THR A 95 -1.78 0.05 5.64
CA THR A 95 -1.95 -0.89 4.52
C THR A 95 -2.98 -1.98 4.78
N GLN A 96 -3.36 -2.19 6.05
CA GLN A 96 -4.52 -3.01 6.42
C GLN A 96 -5.85 -2.38 6.02
N HIS A 97 -5.92 -1.05 5.97
CA HIS A 97 -7.12 -0.30 5.56
C HIS A 97 -7.05 0.20 4.11
N ALA A 98 -5.96 -0.14 3.41
CA ALA A 98 -5.71 0.21 2.02
C ALA A 98 -6.33 -0.80 1.06
N GLU A 99 -7.60 -0.68 0.74
CA GLU A 99 -8.31 -1.65 -0.08
C GLU A 99 -8.21 -1.30 -1.56
N VAL A 100 -7.94 -2.30 -2.39
CA VAL A 100 -7.83 -2.14 -3.84
C VAL A 100 -8.58 -3.25 -4.57
N PRO A 101 -9.19 -2.99 -5.75
CA PRO A 101 -9.72 -4.06 -6.58
C PRO A 101 -8.55 -4.91 -7.11
N GLY A 102 -8.48 -6.19 -6.75
CA GLY A 102 -7.30 -7.02 -6.96
C GLY A 102 -6.82 -7.04 -8.43
N ARG A 103 -7.75 -7.18 -9.38
CA ARG A 103 -7.43 -7.19 -10.82
C ARG A 103 -6.91 -5.83 -11.33
N ALA A 104 -7.51 -4.73 -10.88
CA ALA A 104 -7.11 -3.38 -11.28
C ALA A 104 -5.72 -3.05 -10.73
N PHE A 105 -5.48 -3.41 -9.47
CA PHE A 105 -4.19 -3.27 -8.82
C PHE A 105 -3.07 -3.98 -9.57
N MET A 106 -3.27 -5.26 -9.93
CA MET A 106 -2.28 -6.03 -10.70
C MET A 106 -1.99 -5.42 -12.07
N SER A 107 -3.03 -4.97 -12.76
CA SER A 107 -2.90 -4.29 -14.06
C SER A 107 -2.13 -2.98 -13.91
N PHE A 108 -2.38 -2.23 -12.85
CA PHE A 108 -1.69 -0.98 -12.54
C PHE A 108 -0.20 -1.19 -12.25
N LEU A 109 0.15 -2.16 -11.39
CA LEU A 109 1.55 -2.48 -11.08
C LEU A 109 2.34 -2.85 -12.34
N THR A 110 1.74 -3.67 -13.21
CA THR A 110 2.35 -4.08 -14.48
C THR A 110 2.51 -2.89 -15.42
N THR A 111 1.46 -2.10 -15.61
CA THR A 111 1.44 -0.93 -16.51
C THR A 111 2.47 0.12 -16.10
N HIS A 112 2.57 0.40 -14.80
CA HIS A 112 3.49 1.39 -14.26
C HIS A 112 4.87 0.83 -13.89
N LYS A 113 5.13 -0.44 -14.25
CA LYS A 113 6.41 -1.16 -14.07
C LYS A 113 6.92 -1.08 -12.63
N PHE A 114 6.06 -1.47 -11.69
CA PHE A 114 6.46 -1.61 -10.30
C PHE A 114 7.69 -2.53 -10.19
N ASN A 115 8.64 -2.13 -9.36
CA ASN A 115 9.86 -2.88 -9.12
C ASN A 115 10.16 -2.90 -7.61
N PRO A 116 10.14 -4.07 -6.96
CA PRO A 116 10.38 -4.19 -5.53
C PRO A 116 11.80 -3.82 -5.09
N SER A 117 12.78 -3.85 -5.99
CA SER A 117 14.16 -3.45 -5.69
C SER A 117 14.33 -1.93 -5.74
N THR A 118 13.32 -1.20 -6.23
CA THR A 118 13.36 0.27 -6.31
C THR A 118 12.87 0.91 -5.02
N LYS A 119 13.58 1.96 -4.58
CA LYS A 119 13.12 2.82 -3.49
C LYS A 119 12.12 3.85 -4.02
N TYR A 120 10.87 3.73 -3.61
CA TYR A 120 9.85 4.75 -3.83
C TYR A 120 9.77 5.67 -2.61
N ASN A 121 9.85 6.98 -2.82
CA ASN A 121 9.81 7.97 -1.75
C ASN A 121 9.10 9.24 -2.26
N PRO A 122 7.75 9.29 -2.24
CA PRO A 122 7.00 10.52 -2.47
C PRO A 122 7.34 11.56 -1.40
N ARG A 123 7.17 12.86 -1.70
CA ARG A 123 7.41 13.91 -0.70
C ARG A 123 6.31 13.86 0.34
N ARG A 124 6.60 14.32 1.56
CA ARG A 124 5.61 14.41 2.63
C ARG A 124 4.32 15.13 2.20
N ALA A 125 4.44 16.26 1.49
CA ALA A 125 3.28 16.98 0.97
C ALA A 125 2.46 16.16 -0.04
N ASP A 126 3.12 15.34 -0.87
CA ASP A 126 2.41 14.47 -1.82
C ASP A 126 1.63 13.37 -1.08
N ARG A 127 2.19 12.85 0.03
CA ARG A 127 1.52 11.87 0.90
C ARG A 127 0.27 12.47 1.54
N GLU A 128 0.42 13.62 2.21
CA GLU A 128 -0.69 14.30 2.88
C GLU A 128 -1.81 14.65 1.89
N LEU A 129 -1.47 15.16 0.71
CA LEU A 129 -2.44 15.46 -0.34
C LEU A 129 -3.19 14.20 -0.80
N TRP A 130 -2.46 13.10 -1.05
CA TRP A 130 -3.04 11.86 -1.52
C TRP A 130 -4.01 11.24 -0.50
N PHE A 131 -3.66 11.25 0.79
CA PHE A 131 -4.57 10.79 1.86
C PHE A 131 -5.84 11.64 1.92
N ARG A 132 -5.70 12.96 1.93
CA ARG A 132 -6.86 13.84 2.06
C ARG A 132 -7.77 13.82 0.84
N GLU A 133 -7.20 13.84 -0.36
CA GLU A 133 -7.97 14.00 -1.60
C GLU A 133 -8.43 12.68 -2.23
N ARG A 134 -7.71 11.57 -2.01
CA ARG A 134 -8.10 10.25 -2.56
C ARG A 134 -8.80 9.36 -1.54
N TRP A 135 -8.48 9.49 -0.25
CA TRP A 135 -8.99 8.60 0.81
C TRP A 135 -9.91 9.30 1.80
N CYS A 136 -9.98 10.63 1.76
CA CYS A 136 -10.70 11.44 2.75
C CYS A 136 -10.21 11.19 4.19
N VAL A 137 -8.90 10.98 4.36
CA VAL A 137 -8.22 10.81 5.67
C VAL A 137 -7.30 12.01 5.91
N GLY A 138 -7.35 12.59 7.12
CA GLY A 138 -6.59 13.79 7.52
C GLY A 138 -7.18 15.12 7.04
#